data_AF-A0A8C3P911-F1
#
_entry.id   AF-A0A8C3P911-F1
#
_cell.length_a   1.000
_cell.length_b   1.000
_cell.length_c   1.000
_cell.angle_alpha   90.00
_cell.angle_beta   90.00
_cell.angle_gamma   90.00
#
_symmetry.space_group_name_H-M   'P 1'
#
loop_
_entity.id
_entity.type
_entity.pdbx_description
1 polymer ?
#
loop_
_entity_poly.entity_id
_entity_poly.type
_entity_poly.pdbx_seq_one_letter_code
_entity_poly.pdbx_strand_id
1 'polypeptide(L)' 'LAQIPGFKLHVHLDGAIKPETILYFGKKRGIPLPGDTVEDLLQHISYTEPLTLTQFLEKFALYMPAIARL' A
#
# COMPACT_ATOMS: atom_id res chain seq x y z
N LEU A 1 -12.73 18.12 23.82
CA LEU A 1 -13.79 17.46 23.02
C LEU A 1 -13.68 15.96 23.27
N ALA A 2 -14.76 15.31 23.72
CA ALA A 2 -14.75 13.86 23.92
C ALA A 2 -14.57 13.16 22.56
N GLN A 3 -13.72 12.14 22.52
CA GLN A 3 -13.48 11.37 21.29
C GLN A 3 -14.66 10.43 21.06
N ILE A 4 -15.47 10.70 20.04
CA ILE A 4 -16.57 9.84 19.62
C ILE A 4 -15.96 8.68 18.81
N PRO A 5 -16.30 7.40 19.09
CA PRO A 5 -15.83 6.28 18.30
C PRO A 5 -16.27 6.39 16.84
N GLY A 6 -15.31 6.37 15.91
CA GLY A 6 -15.60 6.31 14.48
C GLY A 6 -15.88 4.88 14.03
N PHE A 7 -16.82 4.70 13.10
CA PHE A 7 -17.09 3.43 12.43
C PHE A 7 -16.65 3.50 10.96
N LYS A 8 -16.08 2.40 10.44
CA LYS A 8 -15.71 2.26 9.02
C LYS A 8 -16.46 1.08 8.42
N LEU A 9 -17.33 1.35 7.45
CA LEU A 9 -18.12 0.30 6.77
C LEU A 9 -17.44 -0.23 5.52
N HIS A 10 -16.56 0.56 4.89
CA HIS A 10 -15.86 0.20 3.67
C HIS A 10 -14.38 0.51 3.82
N VAL A 11 -13.56 -0.54 3.76
CA VAL A 11 -12.10 -0.43 3.63
C VAL A 11 -11.60 -1.66 2.88
N HIS A 12 -10.71 -1.43 1.93
CA HIS A 12 -10.02 -2.49 1.21
C HIS A 12 -8.80 -2.91 2.01
N LEU A 13 -8.71 -4.20 2.38
CA LEU A 13 -7.61 -4.72 3.20
C LEU A 13 -6.27 -4.64 2.47
N ASP A 14 -6.26 -4.97 1.18
CA ASP A 14 -5.11 -4.87 0.28
C ASP A 14 -4.64 -3.43 0.09
N GLY A 15 -5.54 -2.45 0.16
CA GLY A 15 -5.22 -1.03 0.20
C GLY A 15 -4.86 -0.46 1.59
N ALA A 16 -4.84 -1.29 2.65
CA ALA A 16 -4.62 -0.87 4.03
C ALA A 16 -3.42 -1.59 4.70
N ILE A 17 -2.46 -2.06 3.89
CA ILE A 17 -1.28 -2.79 4.35
C ILE A 17 -0.24 -1.80 4.87
N LYS A 18 0.41 -2.16 5.99
CA LYS A 18 1.56 -1.42 6.51
C LYS A 18 2.74 -1.46 5.54
N PRO A 19 3.37 -0.32 5.18
CA PRO A 19 4.53 -0.30 4.27
C PRO A 19 5.69 -1.19 4.73
N GLU A 20 5.94 -1.27 6.04
CA GLU A 20 6.97 -2.14 6.62
C GLU A 20 6.71 -3.62 6.33
N THR A 21 5.43 -4.01 6.27
CA THR A 21 5.03 -5.38 5.95
C THR A 21 5.27 -5.69 4.47
N ILE A 22 5.03 -4.72 3.58
CA ILE A 22 5.34 -4.84 2.15
C ILE A 22 6.85 -5.05 1.97
N LEU A 23 7.68 -4.19 2.56
CA LEU A 23 9.15 -4.29 2.49
C LEU A 23 9.65 -5.60 3.07
N TYR A 24 9.12 -6.03 4.22
CA TYR A 24 9.48 -7.30 4.85
C TYR A 24 9.25 -8.48 3.90
N PHE A 25 8.06 -8.58 3.30
CA PHE A 25 7.75 -9.69 2.41
C PHE A 25 8.43 -9.57 1.04
N GLY A 26 8.65 -8.35 0.53
CA GLY A 26 9.45 -8.13 -0.68
C GLY A 26 10.85 -8.70 -0.52
N LYS A 27 11.54 -8.33 0.56
CA LYS A 27 12.86 -8.88 0.91
C LYS A 27 12.82 -10.39 1.15
N LYS A 28 11.87 -10.87 1.95
CA LYS A 28 11.76 -12.29 2.30
C LYS A 28 11.50 -13.20 1.08
N ARG A 29 10.78 -12.70 0.09
CA ARG A 29 10.39 -13.46 -1.12
C ARG A 29 11.26 -13.17 -2.34
N GLY A 30 12.20 -12.23 -2.25
CA GLY A 30 13.03 -11.82 -3.38
C GLY A 30 12.24 -11.08 -4.47
N ILE A 31 11.18 -10.36 -4.09
CA ILE A 31 10.37 -9.56 -5.01
C ILE A 31 10.92 -8.13 -5.00
N PRO A 32 11.35 -7.58 -6.16
CA PRO A 32 11.80 -6.19 -6.22
C PRO A 32 10.63 -5.25 -5.94
N LEU A 33 10.91 -4.20 -5.17
CA LEU A 33 9.97 -3.13 -4.84
C LEU A 33 10.54 -1.78 -5.30
N PRO A 34 9.70 -0.78 -5.60
CA PRO A 34 10.14 0.55 -5.95
C PRO A 34 10.50 1.35 -4.67
N GLY A 35 11.45 0.84 -3.90
CA GLY A 35 11.97 1.51 -2.71
C GLY A 35 12.39 0.55 -1.61
N ASP A 36 13.46 0.92 -0.90
CA ASP A 36 14.08 0.10 0.15
C ASP A 36 13.75 0.60 1.57
N THR A 37 13.17 1.79 1.68
CA THR A 37 12.67 2.37 2.94
C THR A 37 11.17 2.65 2.86
N VAL A 38 10.54 2.88 4.02
CA VAL A 38 9.11 3.22 4.06
C VAL A 38 8.83 4.51 3.31
N GLU A 39 9.69 5.52 3.52
CA GLU A 39 9.55 6.83 2.90
C GLU A 39 9.64 6.74 1.38
N ASP A 40 10.61 6.00 0.86
CA ASP A 40 10.82 5.82 -0.59
C ASP A 40 9.69 5.00 -1.21
N LEU A 41 9.28 3.89 -0.57
CA LEU A 41 8.15 3.08 -1.05
C LEU A 41 6.86 3.91 -1.13
N LEU A 42 6.58 4.75 -0.13
CA LEU A 42 5.38 5.58 -0.08
C LEU A 42 5.31 6.61 -1.22
N GLN A 43 6.45 7.12 -1.70
CA GLN A 43 6.48 8.01 -2.87
C GLN A 43 5.91 7.35 -4.13
N HIS A 44 6.00 6.02 -4.22
CA HIS A 44 5.54 5.26 -5.37
C HIS A 44 4.10 4.75 -5.19
N ILE A 45 3.78 4.20 -4.02
CA ILE A 45 2.48 3.52 -3.79
C ILE A 45 1.39 4.43 -3.22
N SER A 46 1.72 5.68 -2.85
CA SER A 46 0.75 6.69 -2.40
C SER A 46 0.55 7.79 -3.44
N TYR A 47 -0.39 8.70 -3.17
CA TYR A 47 -0.68 9.87 -4.01
C TYR A 47 -1.14 11.03 -3.14
N THR A 48 -0.76 12.24 -3.55
CA THR A 48 -1.19 13.50 -2.91
C THR A 48 -2.16 14.29 -3.79
N GLU A 49 -2.12 14.06 -5.11
CA GLU A 49 -2.97 14.72 -6.09
C GLU A 49 -4.05 13.78 -6.64
N PRO A 50 -5.19 14.31 -7.13
CA PRO A 50 -6.24 13.50 -7.74
C PRO A 50 -5.74 12.70 -8.96
N LEU A 51 -6.24 11.47 -9.08
CA LEU A 51 -5.99 10.56 -10.20
C LEU A 51 -7.31 10.07 -10.79
N THR A 52 -7.26 9.50 -11.99
CA THR A 52 -8.36 8.66 -12.47
C THR A 52 -8.43 7.35 -11.67
N LEU A 53 -9.59 6.68 -11.68
CA LEU A 53 -9.76 5.39 -11.00
C LEU A 53 -8.73 4.36 -11.48
N THR A 54 -8.48 4.28 -12.79
CA THR A 54 -7.51 3.33 -13.35
C THR A 54 -6.09 3.60 -12.86
N GLN A 55 -5.66 4.87 -12.85
CA GLN A 55 -4.35 5.26 -12.32
C GLN A 55 -4.20 4.96 -10.81
N PHE A 56 -5.27 5.08 -10.03
CA PHE A 56 -5.26 4.66 -8.63
C PHE A 56 -5.06 3.13 -8.51
N LEU A 57 -5.80 2.34 -9.30
CA LEU A 57 -5.73 0.88 -9.27
C LEU A 57 -4.38 0.34 -9.74
N GLU A 58 -3.71 1.01 -10.68
CA GLU A 58 -2.37 0.64 -11.16
C GLU A 58 -1.32 0.58 -10.03
N LYS A 59 -1.47 1.38 -8.96
CA LYS A 59 -0.54 1.35 -7.82
C LYS A 59 -0.49 0.00 -7.11
N PHE A 60 -1.56 -0.79 -7.15
CA PHE A 60 -1.59 -2.12 -6.52
C PHE A 60 -0.57 -3.07 -7.18
N ALA A 61 -0.31 -2.92 -8.48
CA ALA A 61 0.67 -3.75 -9.18
C ALA A 61 2.09 -3.61 -8.63
N LEU A 62 2.41 -2.47 -7.99
CA LEU A 62 3.75 -2.16 -7.48
C LEU A 62 4.13 -2.96 -6.22
N TYR A 63 3.15 -3.37 -5.41
CA TYR A 63 3.42 -4.01 -4.11
C TYR A 63 2.68 -5.33 -3.90
N MET A 64 1.57 -5.57 -4.60
CA MET A 64 0.81 -6.80 -4.41
C MET A 64 1.59 -8.10 -4.69
N PRO A 65 2.55 -8.17 -5.64
CA PRO A 65 3.39 -9.36 -5.80
C PRO A 65 4.20 -9.73 -4.54
N ALA A 66 4.54 -8.76 -3.69
CA ALA A 66 5.19 -9.04 -2.40
C ALA A 66 4.22 -9.67 -1.39
N ILE A 67 2.92 -9.37 -1.48
CA ILE A 67 1.91 -9.76 -0.49
C ILE A 67 1.13 -11.00 -0.92
N ALA A 68 0.43 -10.92 -2.05
CA ALA A 68 -0.42 -11.97 -2.58
C ALA A 68 0.39 -12.85 -3.55
N ARG A 69 0.28 -14.16 -3.38
CA ARG A 69 0.83 -15.14 -4.33
C ARG A 69 -0.29 -15.52 -5.28
N LEU A 70 -0.11 -15.27 -6.57
CA LEU A 70 -0.79 -16.04 -7.61
C LEU A 70 0.05 -17.30 -7.88
#